data_AF-A0ABD1IBR7-F1
#
_entry.id   AF-A0ABD1IBR7-F1
#
_cell.length_a   1.000
_cell.length_b   1.000
_cell.length_c   1.000
_cell.angle_alpha   90.00
_cell.angle_beta   90.00
_cell.angle_gamma   90.00
#
_symmetry.space_group_name_H-M   'P 1'
#
loop_
_entity.id
_entity.type
_entity.pdbx_description
1 polymer ?
#
loop_
_entity_poly.entity_id
_entity_poly.type
_entity_poly.pdbx_seq_one_letter_code
_entity_poly.pdbx_strand_id
1 'polypeptide(L)'
;MEKNQTAPKLASEGGSEPKLGHEKRREGPAESGRERLKRHRGEVAGRVRVPETWGKEDFLKDWVDSAVFDAAVRSGGITKARAALMEEGRRSAAAGGFRIQQKSC
;
A
#
# COMPACT_ATOMS: atom_id res chain seq x y z
N MET A 1 42.99 28.24 -56.74
CA MET A 1 42.47 28.27 -55.36
C MET A 1 41.55 29.47 -55.28
N GLU A 2 40.44 29.35 -54.56
CA GLU A 2 39.33 30.31 -54.44
C GLU A 2 38.29 30.27 -55.58
N LYS A 3 37.13 29.66 -55.30
CA LYS A 3 35.78 30.06 -55.79
C LYS A 3 34.72 29.60 -54.78
N ASN A 4 33.70 30.45 -54.65
CA ASN A 4 32.78 30.57 -53.54
C ASN A 4 31.50 29.72 -53.69
N GLN A 5 30.86 29.49 -52.53
CA GLN A 5 29.41 29.38 -52.24
C GLN A 5 28.43 28.95 -53.35
N THR A 6 27.65 27.91 -53.06
CA THR A 6 26.20 27.85 -53.29
C THR A 6 25.63 26.62 -52.58
N ALA A 7 24.76 26.86 -51.60
CA ALA A 7 23.95 25.82 -50.95
C ALA A 7 22.67 25.61 -51.76
N PRO A 8 22.29 24.37 -52.12
CA PRO A 8 20.94 24.10 -52.60
C PRO A 8 19.98 23.98 -51.41
N LYS A 9 18.95 24.84 -51.46
CA LYS A 9 17.76 24.85 -50.61
C LYS A 9 16.70 23.91 -51.20
N LEU A 10 16.46 22.77 -50.57
CA LEU A 10 15.33 21.84 -50.76
C LEU A 10 15.28 20.95 -49.51
N ALA A 11 14.18 20.55 -48.89
CA ALA A 11 12.77 20.80 -49.05
C ALA A 11 12.14 20.52 -47.67
N SER A 12 11.02 21.19 -47.41
CA SER A 12 10.15 20.94 -46.27
C SER A 12 9.53 19.54 -46.41
N GLU A 13 9.94 18.59 -45.58
CA GLU A 13 9.18 17.37 -45.35
C GLU A 13 8.57 17.43 -43.96
N GLY A 14 7.24 17.57 -43.95
CA GLY A 14 6.43 17.42 -42.75
C GLY A 14 6.52 15.98 -42.26
N GLY A 15 7.39 15.74 -41.30
CA GLY A 15 7.38 14.54 -40.48
C GLY A 15 6.35 14.71 -39.36
N SER A 16 5.12 14.30 -39.60
CA SER A 16 4.14 14.09 -38.54
C SER A 16 4.55 12.85 -37.73
N GLU A 17 5.31 13.08 -36.66
CA GLU A 17 5.58 12.04 -35.67
C GLU A 17 4.25 11.45 -35.15
N PRO A 18 4.07 10.12 -35.16
CA PRO A 18 2.94 9.51 -34.51
C PRO A 18 3.07 9.76 -33.02
N LYS A 19 2.20 10.62 -32.49
CA LYS A 19 2.02 10.87 -31.06
C LYS A 19 1.69 9.53 -30.38
N LEU A 20 2.73 8.85 -29.89
CA LEU A 20 2.59 7.70 -28.99
C LEU A 20 1.68 8.13 -27.86
N GLY A 21 0.55 7.44 -27.77
CA GLY A 21 -0.55 7.77 -26.88
C GLY A 21 -0.03 8.00 -25.47
N HIS A 22 -0.15 9.23 -25.01
CA HIS A 22 -0.30 9.46 -23.58
C HIS A 22 -1.55 8.69 -23.19
N GLU A 23 -1.33 7.52 -22.58
CA GLU A 23 -2.37 6.76 -21.88
C GLU A 23 -2.95 7.74 -20.87
N LYS A 24 -4.07 8.36 -21.25
CA LYS A 24 -4.81 9.29 -20.42
C LYS A 24 -5.31 8.45 -19.26
N ARG A 25 -4.50 8.40 -18.19
CA ARG A 25 -4.87 7.89 -16.88
C ARG A 25 -6.27 8.44 -16.65
N ARG A 26 -7.26 7.55 -16.62
CA ARG A 26 -8.66 7.94 -16.52
C ARG A 26 -8.81 8.75 -15.23
N GLU A 27 -8.78 10.07 -15.35
CA GLU A 27 -9.27 10.98 -14.32
C GLU A 27 -10.80 10.95 -14.42
N GLY A 28 -11.35 9.78 -14.10
CA GLY A 28 -12.72 9.69 -13.62
C GLY A 28 -12.80 10.28 -12.22
N PRO A 29 -14.01 10.53 -11.69
CA PRO A 29 -14.19 10.97 -10.31
C PRO A 29 -13.29 10.16 -9.38
N ALA A 30 -12.55 10.85 -8.51
CA ALA A 30 -11.52 10.25 -7.65
C ALA A 30 -12.04 8.94 -7.07
N GLU A 31 -11.57 7.83 -7.64
CA GLU A 31 -12.13 6.53 -7.33
C GLU A 31 -11.88 6.23 -5.85
N SER A 32 -12.94 6.02 -5.08
CA SER A 32 -12.79 5.65 -3.68
C SER A 32 -12.00 4.33 -3.58
N GLY A 33 -11.26 4.13 -2.47
CA GLY A 33 -10.49 2.91 -2.26
C GLY A 33 -11.35 1.63 -2.38
N ARG A 34 -12.64 1.73 -2.05
CA ARG A 34 -13.63 0.66 -2.21
C ARG A 34 -13.91 0.33 -3.67
N GLU A 35 -14.17 1.33 -4.50
CA GLU A 35 -14.46 1.12 -5.93
C GLU A 35 -13.22 0.55 -6.65
N ARG A 36 -12.02 1.04 -6.30
CA ARG A 36 -10.76 0.50 -6.83
C ARG A 36 -10.56 -0.97 -6.48
N LEU A 37 -10.85 -1.37 -5.24
CA LEU A 37 -10.75 -2.77 -4.81
C LEU A 37 -11.82 -3.65 -5.47
N LYS A 38 -13.05 -3.14 -5.62
CA LYS A 38 -14.15 -3.86 -6.29
C LYS A 38 -13.80 -4.17 -7.74
N ARG A 39 -13.30 -3.18 -8.49
CA ARG A 39 -12.84 -3.37 -9.87
C ARG A 39 -11.69 -4.38 -9.93
N HIS A 40 -10.66 -4.18 -9.11
CA HIS A 40 -9.47 -5.03 -9.13
C HIS A 40 -9.79 -6.51 -8.84
N ARG A 41 -10.66 -6.79 -7.86
CA ARG A 41 -11.11 -8.16 -7.56
C ARG A 41 -11.73 -8.83 -8.78
N GLY A 42 -12.55 -8.12 -9.55
CA GLY A 42 -13.13 -8.62 -10.79
C GLY A 42 -12.10 -8.84 -11.90
N GLU A 43 -11.13 -7.93 -12.03
CA GLU A 43 -10.08 -8.01 -13.06
C GLU A 43 -9.13 -9.19 -12.84
N VAL A 44 -8.80 -9.52 -11.59
CA VAL A 44 -7.80 -10.53 -11.25
C VAL A 44 -8.37 -11.88 -10.81
N ALA A 45 -9.70 -11.97 -10.63
CA ALA A 45 -10.38 -13.21 -10.26
C ALA A 45 -10.04 -14.35 -11.24
N GLY A 46 -9.52 -15.46 -10.71
CA GLY A 46 -9.14 -16.64 -11.49
C GLY A 46 -7.87 -16.49 -12.35
N ARG A 47 -7.27 -15.29 -12.40
CA ARG A 47 -6.04 -15.03 -13.17
C ARG A 47 -4.77 -15.08 -12.33
N VAL A 48 -4.91 -14.91 -11.02
CA VAL A 48 -3.79 -14.95 -10.07
C VAL A 48 -3.61 -16.38 -9.58
N ARG A 49 -2.43 -16.93 -9.82
CA ARG A 49 -1.99 -18.18 -9.20
C ARG A 49 -1.24 -17.86 -7.92
N VAL A 50 -1.54 -18.62 -6.88
CA VAL A 50 -0.71 -18.62 -5.66
C VAL A 50 0.57 -19.39 -6.01
N PRO A 51 1.76 -18.82 -5.75
CA PRO A 51 3.01 -19.54 -5.96
C PRO A 51 3.06 -20.85 -5.15
N GLU A 52 3.78 -21.84 -5.68
CA GLU A 52 3.99 -23.15 -5.04
C GLU A 52 4.80 -23.03 -3.74
N THR A 53 5.58 -21.95 -3.60
CA THR A 53 6.44 -21.69 -2.46
C THR A 53 6.24 -20.24 -2.02
N TRP A 54 6.03 -20.04 -0.72
CA TRP A 54 5.91 -18.75 -0.06
C TRP A 54 7.29 -18.14 0.26
N GLY A 55 8.34 -18.96 0.42
CA GLY A 55 9.71 -18.52 0.71
C GLY A 55 9.98 -18.28 2.20
N LYS A 56 9.08 -18.75 3.06
CA LYS A 56 9.15 -18.68 4.52
C LYS A 56 8.83 -20.02 5.16
N GLU A 57 9.01 -21.10 4.41
CA GLU A 57 8.70 -22.48 4.81
C GLU A 57 9.48 -22.88 6.07
N ASP A 58 10.71 -22.40 6.21
CA ASP A 58 11.55 -22.71 7.37
C ASP A 58 10.91 -22.27 8.70
N PHE A 59 10.15 -21.16 8.70
CA PHE A 59 9.47 -20.65 9.89
C PHE A 59 8.24 -21.47 10.29
N LEU A 60 7.69 -22.32 9.41
CA LEU A 60 6.56 -23.16 9.76
C LEU A 60 6.89 -24.10 10.92
N LYS A 61 8.13 -24.60 10.97
CA LYS A 61 8.58 -25.49 12.06
C LYS A 61 8.65 -24.75 13.40
N ASP A 62 9.09 -23.49 13.37
CA ASP A 62 9.24 -22.66 14.56
C ASP A 62 7.89 -22.15 15.08
N TRP A 63 6.89 -22.01 14.21
CA TRP A 63 5.54 -21.54 14.58
C TRP A 63 4.63 -22.64 15.12
N VAL A 64 5.00 -23.91 14.98
CA VAL A 64 4.28 -25.02 15.63
C VAL A 64 4.45 -24.96 17.14
N ASP A 65 5.60 -24.48 17.62
CA ASP A 65 5.83 -24.29 19.04
C ASP A 65 5.25 -22.94 19.50
N SER A 66 3.98 -22.97 19.95
CA SER A 66 3.32 -21.78 20.49
C SER A 66 4.09 -21.17 21.67
N ALA A 67 4.95 -21.95 22.34
CA ALA A 67 5.74 -21.48 23.47
C ALA A 67 6.69 -20.33 23.10
N VAL A 68 7.15 -20.27 21.85
CA VAL A 68 8.05 -19.21 21.35
C VAL A 68 7.34 -17.85 21.32
N PHE A 69 6.09 -17.81 20.83
CA PHE A 69 5.28 -16.58 20.82
C PHE A 69 4.70 -16.27 22.21
N ASP A 70 4.21 -17.32 22.88
CA ASP A 70 3.59 -17.18 24.19
C ASP A 70 4.62 -16.82 25.26
N ALA A 71 5.92 -16.99 25.05
CA ALA A 71 6.93 -16.51 26.00
C ALA A 71 6.84 -14.99 26.20
N ALA A 72 6.58 -14.21 25.15
CA ALA A 72 6.42 -12.76 25.27
C ALA A 72 5.17 -12.40 26.09
N VAL A 73 4.07 -13.14 25.92
CA VAL A 73 2.83 -12.96 26.69
C VAL A 73 3.00 -13.45 28.13
N ARG A 74 3.62 -14.61 28.32
CA ARG A 74 3.88 -15.26 29.61
C ARG A 74 4.96 -14.57 30.43
N SER A 75 5.85 -13.80 29.81
CA SER A 75 6.85 -12.96 30.50
C SER A 75 6.22 -11.93 31.44
N GLY A 76 4.90 -11.74 31.35
CA GLY A 76 4.11 -10.94 32.28
C GLY A 76 4.14 -9.45 32.00
N GLY A 77 4.97 -8.99 31.06
CA GLY A 77 5.01 -7.58 30.63
C GLY A 77 3.65 -7.12 30.08
N ILE A 78 3.04 -7.93 29.22
CA ILE A 78 1.70 -7.66 28.66
C ILE A 78 0.63 -7.67 29.77
N THR A 79 0.69 -8.62 30.69
CA THR A 79 -0.24 -8.70 31.83
C THR A 79 -0.15 -7.47 32.73
N LYS A 80 1.08 -7.02 33.04
CA LYS A 80 1.33 -5.80 33.83
C LYS A 80 0.84 -4.54 33.09
N ALA A 81 1.13 -4.42 31.80
CA ALA A 81 0.66 -3.31 30.99
C ALA A 81 -0.87 -3.24 30.96
N ARG A 82 -1.55 -4.39 30.80
CA ARG A 82 -3.01 -4.48 30.86
C ARG A 82 -3.55 -4.03 32.23
N ALA A 83 -2.95 -4.49 33.32
CA ALA A 83 -3.35 -4.08 34.67
C ALA A 83 -3.17 -2.56 34.88
N ALA A 84 -2.05 -2.00 34.43
CA ALA A 84 -1.78 -0.56 34.53
C ALA A 84 -2.79 0.27 33.71
N LEU A 85 -3.13 -0.17 32.48
CA LEU A 85 -4.14 0.50 31.65
C LEU A 85 -5.55 0.42 32.26
N MET A 86 -5.89 -0.73 32.86
CA MET A 86 -7.15 -0.88 33.59
C MET A 86 -7.20 0.02 34.82
N GLU A 87 -6.11 0.11 35.58
CA GLU A 87 -6.00 1.00 36.74
C GLU A 87 -6.15 2.47 36.34
N GLU A 88 -5.43 2.89 35.30
CA GLU A 88 -5.51 4.24 34.75
C GLU A 88 -6.93 4.54 34.23
N GLY A 89 -7.54 3.59 33.51
CA GLY A 89 -8.92 3.70 33.06
C GLY A 89 -9.92 3.86 34.21
N ARG A 90 -9.76 3.11 35.31
CA ARG A 90 -10.59 3.24 36.53
C ARG A 90 -10.36 4.58 37.22
N ARG A 91 -9.10 5.01 37.38
CA ARG A 91 -8.76 6.33 37.96
C ARG A 91 -9.32 7.48 37.13
N SER A 92 -9.16 7.42 35.80
CA SER A 92 -9.72 8.39 34.86
C SER A 92 -11.26 8.41 34.87
N ALA A 93 -11.91 7.25 35.01
CA ALA A 93 -13.36 7.17 35.16
C ALA A 93 -13.84 7.77 36.49
N ALA A 94 -13.16 7.46 37.59
CA ALA A 94 -13.47 8.00 38.92
C ALA A 94 -13.23 9.52 39.00
N ALA A 95 -12.26 10.05 38.25
CA ALA A 95 -11.93 11.46 38.17
C ALA A 95 -12.83 12.29 37.23
N GLY A 96 -13.94 11.72 36.72
CA GLY A 96 -14.91 12.44 35.89
C GLY A 96 -15.00 12.03 34.42
N GLY A 97 -14.29 10.97 34.01
CA GLY A 97 -14.51 10.25 32.76
C GLY A 97 -13.70 10.77 31.57
N PHE A 98 -12.87 9.90 30.98
CA PHE A 98 -12.29 10.14 29.67
C PHE A 98 -13.36 9.93 28.59
N ARG A 99 -14.07 10.99 28.22
CA ARG A 99 -15.03 10.96 27.10
C ARG A 99 -14.24 10.86 25.79
N ILE A 100 -14.10 9.65 25.25
CA ILE A 100 -13.60 9.44 23.89
C ILE A 100 -14.54 10.16 22.93
N GLN A 101 -14.16 11.36 22.50
CA GLN A 101 -14.88 12.11 21.49
C GLN A 101 -14.49 11.57 20.13
N GLN A 102 -15.40 10.76 19.55
CA GLN A 102 -15.40 10.53 18.12
C GLN A 102 -15.65 11.87 17.43
N LYS A 103 -14.59 12.47 16.91
CA LYS A 103 -14.70 13.51 15.90
C LYS A 103 -15.19 12.81 14.63
N SER A 104 -16.49 12.91 14.39
CA SER A 104 -17.12 12.56 13.12
C SER A 104 -16.45 13.38 12.02
N CYS A 105 -15.87 12.70 11.03
CA CYS A 105 -15.53 13.29 9.74
C CYS A 105 -16.76 13.39 8.87
#